data_AF-A0A8T1WFB8-F1
#
_entry.id   AF-A0A8T1WFB8-F1
#
_cell.length_a   1.000
_cell.length_b   1.000
_cell.length_c   1.000
_cell.angle_alpha   90.00
_cell.angle_beta   90.00
_cell.angle_gamma   90.00
#
_symmetry.space_group_name_H-M   'P 1'
#
loop_
_entity.id
_entity.type
_entity.pdbx_description
1 polymer ?
#
loop_
_entity_poly.entity_id
_entity_poly.type
_entity_poly.pdbx_seq_one_letter_code
_entity_poly.pdbx_strand_id
1 'polypeptide(L)'
;MKAAAVASVAATLLPAALGWTDRWDHSKHFNAAGHAQLDCDGESQLASCCICKSIVFEIETQLNSTQNDHDLDVVFRISEEKKQIKYSRSEARILEVLDDVCEQVPLELPGSNQNAKRMLSAVCSDFVGEYEDELTRTFFNDFSPAKERMCGGMLQVCPQAGKTAKHDDL
;
A
#
# COMPACT_ATOMS: atom_id res chain seq x y z
N MET A 1 9.79 67.65 3.11
CA MET A 1 9.41 66.39 3.80
C MET A 1 8.66 65.51 2.81
N LYS A 2 9.29 64.47 2.26
CA LYS A 2 8.61 63.41 1.51
C LYS A 2 9.29 62.09 1.89
N ALA A 3 8.51 61.20 2.51
CA ALA A 3 8.95 59.92 3.05
C ALA A 3 9.17 58.91 1.92
N ALA A 4 10.28 58.17 1.99
CA ALA A 4 10.52 57.00 1.18
C ALA A 4 9.90 55.78 1.89
N ALA A 5 8.94 55.12 1.24
CA ALA A 5 8.38 53.87 1.73
C ALA A 5 9.34 52.72 1.37
N VAL A 6 9.82 51.99 2.38
CA VAL A 6 10.65 50.80 2.24
C VAL A 6 9.72 49.61 2.06
N ALA A 7 9.80 48.92 0.91
CA ALA A 7 9.08 47.69 0.65
C ALA A 7 9.86 46.49 1.22
N SER A 8 9.34 45.88 2.28
CA SER A 8 9.88 44.64 2.85
C SER A 8 9.34 43.45 2.06
N VAL A 9 10.21 42.76 1.33
CA VAL A 9 9.87 41.48 0.68
C VAL A 9 9.93 40.39 1.74
N ALA A 10 8.77 39.95 2.22
CA ALA A 10 8.67 38.78 3.09
C ALA A 10 8.94 37.52 2.24
N ALA A 11 10.10 36.91 2.43
CA ALA A 11 10.41 35.61 1.85
C ALA A 11 9.56 34.53 2.55
N THR A 12 8.51 34.06 1.88
CA THR A 12 7.75 32.89 2.32
C THR A 12 8.59 31.64 2.08
N LEU A 13 9.22 31.13 3.14
CA LEU A 13 9.81 29.80 3.17
C LEU A 13 8.66 28.77 3.15
N LEU A 14 8.47 28.12 2.01
CA LEU A 14 7.67 26.90 1.93
C LEU A 14 8.41 25.79 2.70
N PRO A 15 7.72 24.99 3.53
CA PRO A 15 8.32 23.79 4.09
C PRO A 15 8.55 22.78 2.96
N ALA A 16 9.81 22.52 2.64
CA ALA A 16 10.22 21.34 1.90
C ALA A 16 10.03 20.11 2.80
N ALA A 17 8.78 19.68 2.96
CA ALA A 17 8.41 18.50 3.71
C ALA A 17 7.68 17.52 2.78
N LEU A 18 8.36 17.10 1.71
CA LEU A 18 8.02 15.89 0.97
C LEU A 18 9.35 15.30 0.51
N GLY A 19 9.98 14.51 1.40
CA GLY A 19 10.86 13.46 0.93
C GLY A 19 9.98 12.53 0.11
N TRP A 20 9.88 12.78 -1.19
CA TRP A 20 9.23 11.90 -2.13
C TRP A 20 9.97 10.57 -2.07
N THR A 21 9.38 9.60 -1.35
CA THR A 21 9.50 8.22 -1.80
C THR A 21 9.04 8.22 -3.24
N ASP A 22 9.82 7.59 -4.13
CA ASP A 22 9.35 7.34 -5.49
C ASP A 22 8.02 6.59 -5.36
N ARG A 23 6.91 7.31 -5.59
CA ARG A 23 5.55 6.78 -5.50
C ARG A 23 5.50 5.53 -6.37
N TRP A 24 5.19 4.36 -5.80
CA TRP A 24 5.00 3.08 -6.49
C TRP A 24 4.56 3.27 -7.96
N ASP A 25 5.52 3.25 -8.88
CA ASP A 25 5.29 3.49 -10.31
C ASP A 25 5.64 2.25 -11.15
N HIS A 26 5.41 1.07 -10.59
CA HIS A 26 5.32 -0.16 -11.38
C HIS A 26 4.03 -0.21 -12.22
N SER A 27 3.23 0.87 -12.20
CA SER A 27 2.22 1.16 -13.22
C SER A 27 2.81 1.10 -14.64
N LYS A 28 4.11 1.39 -14.82
CA LYS A 28 4.80 1.26 -16.11
C LYS A 28 4.66 -0.12 -16.74
N HIS A 29 4.70 -1.20 -15.96
CA HIS A 29 4.56 -2.55 -16.50
C HIS A 29 3.13 -2.86 -16.95
N PHE A 30 2.12 -2.39 -16.21
CA PHE A 30 0.71 -2.55 -16.61
C PHE A 30 0.31 -1.62 -17.75
N ASN A 31 0.79 -0.38 -17.72
CA ASN A 31 0.63 0.60 -18.80
C ASN A 31 1.26 0.06 -20.09
N ALA A 32 2.46 -0.54 -20.01
CA ALA A 32 3.12 -1.18 -21.15
C ALA A 32 2.35 -2.40 -21.68
N ALA A 33 1.60 -3.10 -20.81
CA ALA A 33 0.71 -4.20 -21.17
C ALA A 33 -0.71 -3.73 -21.59
N GLY A 34 -0.99 -2.43 -21.64
CA GLY A 34 -2.30 -1.88 -22.03
C GLY A 34 -3.36 -1.92 -20.92
N HIS A 35 -2.98 -2.27 -19.69
CA HIS A 35 -3.86 -2.37 -18.53
C HIS A 35 -3.72 -1.15 -17.62
N ALA A 36 -3.89 0.05 -18.15
CA ALA A 36 -3.81 1.27 -17.34
C ALA A 36 -4.93 1.36 -16.28
N GLN A 37 -6.10 0.80 -16.62
CA GLN A 37 -7.25 0.70 -15.73
C GLN A 37 -7.72 -0.76 -15.62
N LEU A 38 -8.21 -1.12 -14.44
CA LEU A 38 -8.76 -2.44 -14.13
C LEU A 38 -10.08 -2.26 -13.38
N ASP A 39 -11.00 -3.21 -13.53
CA ASP A 39 -12.23 -3.27 -12.76
C ASP A 39 -11.95 -3.98 -11.43
N CYS A 40 -12.10 -3.26 -10.31
CA CYS A 40 -11.98 -3.83 -8.97
C CYS A 40 -12.93 -3.12 -8.01
N ASP A 41 -13.41 -3.82 -6.98
CA ASP A 41 -14.45 -3.31 -6.06
C ASP A 41 -15.74 -2.81 -6.77
N GLY A 42 -16.01 -3.28 -8.01
CA GLY A 42 -17.17 -2.87 -8.80
C GLY A 42 -16.99 -1.57 -9.60
N GLU A 43 -15.79 -0.98 -9.60
CA GLU A 43 -15.48 0.28 -10.32
C GLU A 43 -14.19 0.15 -11.15
N SER A 44 -14.12 0.88 -12.27
CA SER A 44 -12.87 1.00 -13.06
C SER A 44 -11.92 1.95 -12.35
N GLN A 45 -10.77 1.45 -11.89
CA GLN A 45 -9.75 2.22 -11.18
C GLN A 45 -8.37 2.06 -11.85
N LEU A 46 -7.40 2.86 -11.39
CA LEU A 46 -6.00 2.69 -11.80
C LEU A 46 -5.55 1.26 -11.47
N ALA A 47 -4.84 0.62 -12.39
CA ALA A 47 -4.36 -0.75 -12.18
C ALA A 47 -3.51 -0.88 -10.90
N SER A 48 -2.66 0.12 -10.61
CA SER A 48 -1.88 0.18 -9.36
C SER A 48 -2.75 0.13 -8.11
N CYS A 49 -3.90 0.81 -8.12
CA CYS A 49 -4.85 0.77 -7.02
C CYS A 49 -5.48 -0.61 -6.89
N CYS A 50 -5.98 -1.19 -7.98
CA CYS A 50 -6.58 -2.52 -7.95
C CYS A 50 -5.60 -3.60 -7.49
N ILE A 51 -4.37 -3.57 -7.98
CA ILE A 51 -3.32 -4.52 -7.58
C ILE A 51 -3.02 -4.40 -6.10
N CYS A 52 -2.76 -3.18 -5.61
CA CYS A 52 -2.51 -2.96 -4.19
C CYS A 52 -3.68 -3.48 -3.34
N LYS A 53 -4.92 -3.13 -3.73
CA LYS A 53 -6.13 -3.54 -3.02
C LYS A 53 -6.27 -5.06 -2.99
N SER A 54 -6.04 -5.74 -4.10
CA SER A 54 -6.12 -7.21 -4.20
C SER A 54 -5.03 -7.90 -3.38
N ILE A 55 -3.78 -7.41 -3.41
CA ILE A 55 -2.69 -7.96 -2.60
C ILE A 55 -3.00 -7.79 -1.11
N VAL A 56 -3.33 -6.57 -0.68
CA VAL A 56 -3.60 -6.26 0.74
C VAL A 56 -4.81 -7.03 1.25
N PHE A 57 -5.85 -7.17 0.42
CA PHE A 57 -7.02 -7.99 0.73
C PHE A 57 -6.66 -9.47 0.92
N GLU A 58 -5.79 -10.01 0.06
CA GLU A 58 -5.36 -11.40 0.16
C GLU A 58 -4.49 -11.64 1.40
N ILE A 59 -3.55 -10.73 1.71
CA ILE A 59 -2.76 -10.79 2.96
C ILE A 59 -3.71 -10.80 4.17
N GLU A 60 -4.66 -9.87 4.22
CA GLU A 60 -5.63 -9.78 5.30
C GLU A 60 -6.47 -11.07 5.43
N THR A 61 -6.89 -11.64 4.30
CA THR A 61 -7.65 -12.89 4.25
C THR A 61 -6.84 -14.05 4.81
N GLN A 62 -5.59 -14.22 4.38
CA GLN A 62 -4.72 -15.30 4.86
C GLN A 62 -4.40 -15.15 6.35
N LEU A 63 -4.10 -13.93 6.81
CA LEU A 63 -3.86 -13.66 8.23
C LEU A 63 -5.11 -13.94 9.07
N ASN A 64 -6.30 -13.55 8.60
CA ASN A 64 -7.57 -13.83 9.29
C ASN A 64 -7.93 -15.33 9.30
N SER A 65 -7.45 -16.09 8.33
CA SER A 65 -7.63 -17.55 8.26
C SER A 65 -6.58 -18.35 9.03
N THR A 66 -5.66 -17.69 9.74
CA THR A 66 -4.57 -18.34 10.49
C THR A 66 -5.14 -19.37 11.47
N GLN A 67 -4.70 -20.62 11.32
CA GLN A 67 -5.03 -21.69 12.25
C GLN A 67 -4.12 -21.63 13.47
N ASN A 68 -4.61 -22.12 14.62
CA ASN A 68 -3.88 -22.12 15.90
C ASN A 68 -3.45 -20.71 16.34
N ASP A 69 -4.34 -19.71 16.24
CA ASP A 69 -4.06 -18.31 16.59
C ASP A 69 -3.99 -18.06 18.11
N HIS A 70 -2.89 -18.53 18.70
CA HIS A 70 -2.59 -18.41 20.12
C HIS A 70 -1.95 -17.07 20.46
N ASP A 71 -1.96 -16.73 21.75
CA ASP A 71 -1.30 -15.54 22.25
C ASP A 71 0.21 -15.76 22.35
N LEU A 72 0.97 -14.76 21.90
CA LEU A 72 2.41 -14.69 21.96
C LEU A 72 2.82 -13.53 22.86
N ASP A 73 3.79 -13.78 23.74
CA ASP A 73 4.44 -12.73 24.52
C ASP A 73 5.55 -12.10 23.66
N VAL A 74 5.39 -10.83 23.26
CA VAL A 74 6.43 -10.05 22.58
C VAL A 74 7.08 -9.08 23.56
N VAL A 75 8.38 -9.23 23.80
CA VAL A 75 9.15 -8.43 24.76
C VAL A 75 10.57 -8.21 24.26
N PHE A 76 11.06 -6.96 24.33
CA PHE A 76 12.44 -6.62 23.98
C PHE A 76 13.42 -6.80 25.17
N ARG A 77 12.95 -6.68 26.42
CA ARG A 77 13.75 -6.91 27.64
C ARG A 77 12.98 -7.68 28.70
N ILE A 78 13.63 -8.69 29.31
CA ILE A 78 13.04 -9.59 30.33
C ILE A 78 12.39 -8.84 31.52
N SER A 79 12.81 -7.61 31.80
CA SER A 79 12.29 -6.76 32.88
C SER A 79 11.03 -5.95 32.51
N GLU A 80 10.60 -5.94 31.25
CA GLU A 80 9.46 -5.17 30.77
C GLU A 80 8.16 -5.99 30.83
N GLU A 81 7.02 -5.30 30.94
CA GLU A 81 5.71 -5.95 30.90
C GLU A 81 5.50 -6.65 29.55
N LYS A 82 5.06 -7.91 29.62
CA LYS A 82 4.77 -8.73 28.45
C LYS A 82 3.61 -8.13 27.68
N LYS A 83 3.85 -7.69 26.45
CA LYS A 83 2.76 -7.37 25.53
C LYS A 83 2.31 -8.66 24.85
N GLN A 84 1.04 -9.00 25.02
CA GLN A 84 0.45 -10.15 24.35
C GLN A 84 -0.14 -9.74 23.00
N ILE A 85 0.24 -10.47 21.96
CA ILE A 85 -0.32 -10.31 20.62
C ILE A 85 -0.76 -11.66 20.09
N LYS A 86 -1.69 -11.68 19.13
CA LYS A 86 -2.09 -12.90 18.42
C LYS A 86 -1.01 -13.32 17.41
N TYR A 87 -0.78 -14.62 17.27
CA TYR A 87 0.13 -15.16 16.24
C TYR A 87 -0.25 -14.65 14.84
N SER A 88 -1.55 -14.59 14.51
CA SER A 88 -2.11 -14.03 13.27
C SER A 88 -1.73 -12.58 12.98
N ARG A 89 -1.16 -11.87 13.96
CA ARG A 89 -0.71 -10.48 13.88
C ARG A 89 0.72 -10.29 14.38
N SER A 90 1.46 -11.39 14.49
CA SER A 90 2.90 -11.37 14.76
C SER A 90 3.68 -11.11 13.48
N GLU A 91 4.85 -10.50 13.62
CA GLU A 91 5.78 -10.27 12.50
C GLU A 91 6.12 -11.57 11.78
N ALA A 92 6.39 -12.65 12.53
CA ALA A 92 6.68 -13.96 11.96
C ALA A 92 5.55 -14.45 11.03
N ARG A 93 4.30 -14.41 11.50
CA ARG A 93 3.17 -14.85 10.68
C ARG A 93 2.91 -13.93 9.49
N ILE A 94 3.16 -12.64 9.64
CA ILE A 94 3.01 -11.68 8.54
C ILE A 94 4.03 -12.01 7.45
N LEU A 95 5.31 -12.20 7.78
CA LEU A 95 6.35 -12.56 6.82
C LEU A 95 6.04 -13.88 6.11
N GLU A 96 5.57 -14.90 6.84
CA GLU A 96 5.13 -16.16 6.22
C GLU A 96 4.01 -15.95 5.17
N VAL A 97 3.06 -15.05 5.44
CA VAL A 97 1.99 -14.73 4.47
C VAL A 97 2.54 -13.92 3.29
N LEU A 98 3.48 -13.00 3.53
CA LEU A 98 4.10 -12.21 2.47
C LEU A 98 4.88 -13.07 1.47
N ASP A 99 5.49 -14.17 1.92
CA ASP A 99 6.20 -15.12 1.06
C ASP A 99 5.25 -15.83 0.06
N ASP A 100 4.01 -16.13 0.47
CA ASP A 100 3.08 -16.99 -0.29
C ASP A 100 1.94 -16.22 -0.99
N VAL A 101 1.68 -14.96 -0.61
CA VAL A 101 0.50 -14.19 -1.07
C VAL A 101 0.45 -14.06 -2.60
N CYS A 102 1.60 -13.94 -3.26
CA CYS A 102 1.70 -13.66 -4.68
C CYS A 102 1.30 -14.82 -5.61
N GLU A 103 1.04 -16.00 -5.05
CA GLU A 103 0.46 -17.14 -5.77
C GLU A 103 -1.07 -17.10 -5.81
N GLN A 104 -1.70 -16.32 -4.92
CA GLN A 104 -3.13 -16.39 -4.61
C GLN A 104 -3.88 -15.08 -4.83
N VAL A 105 -3.23 -14.03 -5.37
CA VAL A 105 -3.84 -12.71 -5.57
C VAL A 105 -5.13 -12.81 -6.41
N PRO A 106 -6.30 -12.41 -5.85
CA PRO A 106 -7.59 -12.54 -6.53
C PRO A 106 -7.84 -11.32 -7.42
N LEU A 107 -7.09 -11.21 -8.52
CA LEU A 107 -7.28 -10.16 -9.53
C LEU A 107 -7.37 -10.76 -10.92
N GLU A 108 -8.52 -10.55 -11.58
CA GLU A 108 -8.73 -10.97 -12.95
C GLU A 108 -8.23 -9.89 -13.92
N LEU A 109 -7.37 -10.29 -14.85
CA LEU A 109 -6.88 -9.42 -15.92
C LEU A 109 -7.66 -9.68 -17.22
N PRO A 110 -7.98 -8.65 -18.02
CA PRO A 110 -8.61 -8.83 -19.33
C PRO A 110 -7.80 -9.78 -20.21
N GLY A 111 -8.42 -10.83 -20.76
CA GLY A 111 -7.73 -11.84 -21.56
C GLY A 111 -6.96 -12.89 -20.73
N SER A 112 -7.38 -13.11 -19.48
CA SER A 112 -6.84 -14.05 -18.48
C SER A 112 -6.29 -15.32 -19.11
N ASN A 113 -4.96 -15.41 -19.11
CA ASN A 113 -4.19 -16.56 -19.55
C ASN A 113 -2.99 -16.76 -18.61
N GLN A 114 -2.23 -17.85 -18.80
CA GLN A 114 -1.09 -18.17 -17.92
C GLN A 114 -0.02 -17.07 -17.88
N ASN A 115 0.16 -16.29 -18.96
CA ASN A 115 1.12 -15.17 -18.96
C ASN A 115 0.61 -14.01 -18.11
N ALA A 116 -0.69 -13.72 -18.13
CA ALA A 116 -1.30 -12.69 -17.28
C ALA A 116 -1.13 -13.04 -15.79
N LYS A 117 -1.32 -14.31 -15.41
CA LYS A 117 -1.08 -14.78 -14.03
C LYS A 117 0.39 -14.64 -13.61
N ARG A 118 1.33 -15.02 -14.48
CA ARG A 118 2.77 -14.84 -14.21
C ARG A 118 3.15 -13.36 -14.06
N MET A 119 2.58 -12.50 -14.90
CA MET A 119 2.80 -11.06 -14.81
C MET A 119 2.26 -10.48 -13.48
N LEU A 120 1.05 -10.88 -13.08
CA LEU A 120 0.47 -10.47 -11.80
C LEU A 120 1.32 -10.95 -10.62
N SER A 121 1.76 -12.21 -10.65
CA SER A 121 2.63 -12.77 -9.61
C SER A 121 3.95 -12.03 -9.51
N ALA A 122 4.63 -11.76 -10.64
CA ALA A 122 5.87 -11.00 -10.66
C ALA A 122 5.71 -9.58 -10.07
N VAL A 123 4.64 -8.89 -10.45
CA VAL A 123 4.31 -7.57 -9.91
C VAL A 123 4.04 -7.61 -8.41
N CYS A 124 3.32 -8.63 -7.97
CA CYS A 124 3.07 -8.82 -6.54
C CYS A 124 4.39 -9.04 -5.80
N SER A 125 5.30 -9.87 -6.33
CA SER A 125 6.60 -10.11 -5.71
C SER A 125 7.43 -8.82 -5.62
N ASP A 126 7.44 -8.00 -6.67
CA ASP A 126 8.07 -6.68 -6.64
C ASP A 126 7.43 -5.78 -5.56
N PHE A 127 6.10 -5.80 -5.44
CA PHE A 127 5.35 -4.98 -4.47
C PHE A 127 5.63 -5.39 -3.03
N VAL A 128 5.56 -6.68 -2.75
CA VAL A 128 5.82 -7.24 -1.42
C VAL A 128 7.28 -6.99 -1.04
N GLY A 129 8.22 -7.20 -1.96
CA GLY A 129 9.64 -6.95 -1.69
C GLY A 129 9.97 -5.47 -1.45
N GLU A 130 9.29 -4.54 -2.12
CA GLU A 130 9.48 -3.10 -1.89
C GLU A 130 8.84 -2.62 -0.58
N TYR A 131 7.65 -3.13 -0.23
CA TYR A 131 6.84 -2.65 0.88
C TYR A 131 6.71 -3.62 2.05
N GLU A 132 7.63 -4.57 2.20
CA GLU A 132 7.60 -5.58 3.26
C GLU A 132 7.50 -4.94 4.66
N ASP A 133 8.30 -3.90 4.90
CA ASP A 133 8.32 -3.15 6.15
C ASP A 133 6.97 -2.44 6.42
N GLU A 134 6.45 -1.75 5.40
CA GLU A 134 5.17 -1.05 5.45
C GLU A 134 4.00 -2.02 5.67
N LEU A 135 3.99 -3.16 4.98
CA LEU A 135 3.00 -4.22 5.11
C LEU A 135 3.07 -4.82 6.51
N THR A 136 4.27 -5.17 6.97
CA THR A 136 4.50 -5.70 8.32
C THR A 136 3.99 -4.74 9.39
N ARG A 137 4.34 -3.45 9.30
CA ARG A 137 3.84 -2.42 10.23
C ARG A 137 2.33 -2.22 10.16
N THR A 138 1.75 -2.35 8.97
CA THR A 138 0.30 -2.16 8.74
C THR A 138 -0.54 -3.23 9.42
N PHE A 139 -0.03 -4.47 9.47
CA PHE A 139 -0.73 -5.61 10.07
C PHE A 139 -0.26 -5.93 11.49
N PHE A 140 0.93 -5.53 11.91
CA PHE A 140 1.44 -5.89 13.22
C PHE A 140 0.53 -5.43 14.37
N ASN A 141 0.03 -6.41 15.14
CA ASN A 141 -0.89 -6.19 16.26
C ASN A 141 -2.12 -5.32 15.90
N ASP A 142 -2.58 -5.35 14.64
CA ASP A 142 -3.71 -4.56 14.17
C ASP A 142 -4.70 -5.44 13.39
N PHE A 143 -5.96 -5.46 13.82
CA PHE A 143 -7.06 -6.19 13.18
C PHE A 143 -7.96 -5.28 12.34
N SER A 144 -7.63 -4.00 12.23
CA SER A 144 -8.41 -3.05 11.44
C SER A 144 -8.23 -3.30 9.94
N PRO A 145 -9.30 -3.11 9.13
CA PRO A 145 -9.22 -3.27 7.68
C PRO A 145 -8.04 -2.49 7.08
N ALA A 146 -7.18 -3.20 6.36
CA ALA A 146 -5.91 -2.64 5.88
C ALA A 146 -6.02 -2.03 4.47
N LYS A 147 -6.95 -2.51 3.65
CA LYS A 147 -7.06 -2.17 2.21
C LYS A 147 -6.95 -0.68 1.91
N GLU A 148 -7.84 0.14 2.48
CA GLU A 148 -7.85 1.60 2.21
C GLU A 148 -6.75 2.34 2.97
N ARG A 149 -6.42 1.87 4.18
CA ARG A 149 -5.38 2.46 5.02
C ARG A 149 -3.99 2.34 4.38
N MET A 150 -3.71 1.20 3.76
CA MET A 150 -2.50 0.94 2.99
C MET A 150 -2.53 1.65 1.63
N CYS A 151 -3.48 1.29 0.76
CA CYS A 151 -3.44 1.68 -0.66
C CYS A 151 -3.85 3.14 -0.90
N GLY A 152 -4.83 3.64 -0.14
CA GLY A 152 -5.25 5.03 -0.19
C GLY A 152 -4.41 5.90 0.75
N GLY A 153 -4.31 5.52 2.02
CA GLY A 153 -3.66 6.32 3.05
C GLY A 153 -2.14 6.39 2.91
N MET A 154 -1.47 5.25 3.09
CA MET A 154 -0.01 5.20 3.19
C MET A 154 0.67 5.31 1.82
N LEU A 155 0.29 4.48 0.85
CA LEU A 155 0.91 4.41 -0.46
C LEU A 155 0.35 5.43 -1.46
N GLN A 156 -0.86 5.93 -1.23
CA GLN A 156 -1.55 6.90 -2.11
C GLN A 156 -1.61 6.46 -3.57
N VAL A 157 -1.71 5.15 -3.82
CA VAL A 157 -1.85 4.55 -5.16
C VAL A 157 -3.28 4.58 -5.66
N CYS A 158 -4.24 4.70 -4.74
CA CYS A 158 -5.65 4.87 -5.03
C CYS A 158 -6.04 6.36 -5.07
N PRO A 159 -6.94 6.76 -5.99
CA PRO A 159 -7.46 8.11 -6.00
C PRO A 159 -8.18 8.41 -4.68
N GLN A 160 -7.84 9.55 -4.06
CA GLN A 160 -8.51 10.02 -2.86
C GLN A 160 -9.94 10.45 -3.21
N ALA A 161 -10.93 9.93 -2.49
CA ALA A 161 -12.31 10.38 -2.58
C ALA A 161 -12.38 11.89 -2.27
N GLY A 162 -12.37 12.73 -3.31
CA GLY A 162 -12.36 14.19 -3.20
C GLY A 162 -11.39 14.93 -4.11
N LYS A 163 -10.45 14.25 -4.80
CA LYS A 163 -9.66 14.86 -5.88
C LYS A 163 -10.22 14.44 -7.22
N THR A 164 -11.29 15.12 -7.65
CA THR A 164 -11.61 15.19 -9.07
C THR A 164 -10.37 15.70 -9.79
N ALA A 165 -9.89 14.92 -10.76
CA ALA A 165 -8.87 15.34 -11.69
C ALA A 165 -9.33 16.66 -12.32
N LYS A 166 -8.70 17.77 -11.95
CA LYS A 166 -8.62 18.90 -12.86
C LYS A 166 -7.68 18.43 -13.96
N HIS A 167 -8.28 17.88 -15.01
CA HIS A 167 -7.63 17.80 -16.30
C HIS A 167 -7.34 19.25 -16.70
N ASP A 168 -6.06 19.58 -16.82
CA ASP A 168 -5.62 20.81 -17.45
C ASP A 168 -6.13 20.81 -18.90
N ASP A 169 -6.99 21.77 -19.23
CA ASP A 169 -7.22 22.18 -20.61
C ASP A 169 -6.40 23.46 -20.83
N LEU A 170 -5.40 23.32 -21.71
CA LEU A 170 -4.63 24.42 -22.32
C LEU A 170 -5.38 24.90 -23.58
#